data_AF-A0A538IBW2-F1
#
_entry.id   AF-A0A538IBW2-F1
#
_cell.length_a   1.000
_cell.length_b   1.000
_cell.length_c   1.000
_cell.angle_alpha   90.00
_cell.angle_beta   90.00
_cell.angle_gamma   90.00
#
_symmetry.space_group_name_H-M   'P 1'
#
loop_
_entity.id
_entity.type
_entity.pdbx_description
1 polymer ?
#
loop_
_entity_poly.entity_id
_entity_poly.type
_entity_poly.pdbx_seq_one_letter_code
_entity_poly.pdbx_strand_id
1 'polypeptide(L)' 'MKASRSLSLPQAARRARVARHVLLTAIHRHELPARLHYDRWWITPADLAVWRRRQRQRTSGSAA' A
#
# COMPACT_ATOMS: atom_id res chain seq x y z
N MET A 1 -8.50 17.09 -14.72
CA MET A 1 -8.49 16.14 -13.57
C MET A 1 -7.29 15.21 -13.72
N LYS A 2 -6.33 15.26 -12.80
CA LYS A 2 -5.12 14.43 -12.88
C LYS A 2 -5.50 12.98 -12.52
N ALA A 3 -5.69 12.14 -13.53
CA ALA A 3 -5.95 10.72 -13.35
C ALA A 3 -4.82 10.11 -12.51
N SER A 4 -5.08 9.82 -11.25
CA SER A 4 -4.16 9.10 -10.39
C SER A 4 -3.99 7.70 -10.95
N ARG A 5 -2.96 7.51 -11.79
CA ARG A 5 -2.58 6.19 -12.32
C ARG A 5 -2.34 5.24 -11.14
N SER A 6 -3.07 4.12 -11.14
CA SER A 6 -2.79 3.00 -10.25
C SER A 6 -1.33 2.57 -10.38
N LEU A 7 -0.69 2.29 -9.26
CA LEU A 7 0.68 1.83 -9.19
C LEU A 7 0.67 0.30 -9.16
N SER A 8 1.51 -0.33 -9.98
CA SER A 8 1.79 -1.75 -9.81
C SER A 8 2.46 -2.01 -8.45
N LEU A 9 2.32 -3.22 -7.91
CA LEU A 9 2.96 -3.63 -6.65
C LEU A 9 4.46 -3.24 -6.55
N PRO A 10 5.31 -3.43 -7.57
CA PRO A 10 6.71 -2.99 -7.52
C PRO A 10 6.88 -1.46 -7.46
N GLN A 11 6.00 -0.70 -8.09
CA GLN A 11 6.02 0.77 -8.02
C GLN A 11 5.56 1.27 -6.65
N ALA A 12 4.50 0.67 -6.09
CA ALA A 12 4.02 0.99 -4.76
C ALA A 12 5.08 0.69 -3.69
N ALA A 13 5.77 -0.46 -3.78
CA ALA A 13 6.86 -0.83 -2.87
C ALA A 13 7.99 0.21 -2.87
N ARG A 14 8.47 0.60 -4.07
CA ARG A 14 9.49 1.65 -4.22
C ARG A 14 9.03 2.99 -3.65
N ARG A 15 7.78 3.38 -3.89
CA ARG A 15 7.24 4.67 -3.42
C ARG A 15 7.07 4.71 -1.91
N ALA A 16 6.61 3.62 -1.29
CA ALA A 16 6.46 3.51 0.14
C ALA A 16 7.78 3.20 0.88
N ARG A 17 8.86 2.89 0.14
CA ARG A 17 10.14 2.42 0.68
C ARG A 17 9.97 1.21 1.62
N VAL A 18 9.12 0.27 1.22
CA VAL A 18 8.86 -0.98 1.96
C VAL A 18 9.07 -2.18 1.03
N ALA A 19 9.36 -3.34 1.61
CA ALA A 19 9.50 -4.57 0.85
C ALA A 19 8.17 -5.00 0.21
N ARG A 20 8.22 -5.66 -0.96
CA ARG A 20 7.02 -6.14 -1.68
C ARG A 20 6.18 -7.10 -0.84
N HIS A 21 6.82 -7.97 -0.06
CA HIS A 21 6.10 -8.92 0.78
C HIS A 21 5.24 -8.22 1.84
N VAL A 22 5.68 -7.07 2.38
CA VAL A 22 4.89 -6.28 3.35
C VAL A 22 3.61 -5.77 2.72
N LEU A 23 3.69 -5.25 1.49
CA LEU A 23 2.50 -4.81 0.76
C LEU A 23 1.58 -5.98 0.40
N LEU A 24 2.13 -7.13 0.01
CA LEU A 24 1.33 -8.33 -0.24
C LEU A 24 0.60 -8.79 1.02
N THR A 25 1.29 -8.87 2.15
CA THR A 25 0.67 -9.21 3.44
C THR A 25 -0.44 -8.22 3.79
N ALA A 26 -0.22 -6.92 3.60
CA ALA A 26 -1.25 -5.91 3.84
C ALA A 26 -2.48 -6.08 2.92
N ILE A 27 -2.27 -6.46 1.66
CA ILE A 27 -3.35 -6.78 0.71
C ILE A 27 -4.11 -8.03 1.17
N HIS A 28 -3.40 -9.11 1.49
CA HIS A 28 -4.01 -10.37 1.96
C HIS A 28 -4.76 -10.22 3.29
N ARG A 29 -4.32 -9.30 4.16
CA ARG A 29 -5.01 -8.97 5.42
C ARG A 29 -6.14 -7.95 5.25
N HIS A 30 -6.46 -7.56 4.01
CA HIS A 30 -7.44 -6.52 3.70
C HIS A 30 -7.14 -5.14 4.34
N GLU A 31 -5.89 -4.88 4.72
CA GLU A 31 -5.45 -3.60 5.29
C GLU A 31 -5.08 -2.56 4.21
N LEU A 32 -4.76 -3.02 3.01
CA LEU A 32 -4.43 -2.19 1.85
C LEU A 32 -5.31 -2.57 0.65
N PRO A 33 -6.21 -1.67 0.21
CA PRO A 33 -6.99 -1.87 -1.00
C PRO A 33 -6.09 -2.02 -2.24
N ALA A 34 -6.30 -3.10 -2.98
CA ALA A 34 -5.63 -3.34 -4.25
C ALA A 34 -6.57 -4.06 -5.23
N ARG A 35 -6.40 -3.82 -6.52
CA ARG A 35 -7.11 -4.51 -7.60
C ARG A 35 -6.20 -5.52 -8.27
N LEU A 36 -6.64 -6.75 -8.40
CA LEU A 36 -5.95 -7.78 -9.18
C LEU A 36 -6.37 -7.67 -10.64
N HIS A 37 -5.40 -7.55 -11.56
CA HIS A 37 -5.66 -7.47 -13.00
C HIS A 37 -4.49 -8.09 -13.77
N TYR A 38 -4.78 -9.10 -14.61
CA TYR A 38 -3.78 -9.93 -15.29
C TYR A 38 -2.66 -10.42 -14.36
N ASP A 39 -3.04 -11.06 -13.24
CA ASP A 39 -2.11 -11.58 -12.22
C ASP A 39 -1.25 -10.51 -11.51
N ARG A 40 -1.56 -9.23 -11.70
CA ARG A 40 -0.82 -8.13 -11.08
C ARG A 40 -1.70 -7.31 -10.16
N TRP A 41 -1.16 -7.01 -8.98
CA TRP A 41 -1.79 -6.12 -8.02
C TRP A 41 -1.53 -4.65 -8.39
N TRP A 42 -2.61 -3.89 -8.41
CA TRP A 42 -2.66 -2.46 -8.66
C TRP A 42 -3.19 -1.72 -7.44
N ILE A 43 -2.42 -0.77 -6.95
CA ILE A 43 -2.70 -0.02 -5.72
C ILE A 43 -2.81 1.46 -6.09
N THR A 44 -3.83 2.16 -5.59
CA THR A 44 -3.90 3.60 -5.85
C THR A 44 -2.91 4.36 -4.96
N PRO A 45 -2.36 5.50 -5.42
CA PRO A 45 -1.49 6.33 -4.58
C PRO A 45 -2.17 6.81 -3.29
N ALA A 46 -3.49 7.01 -3.30
CA ALA A 46 -4.26 7.45 -2.14
C ALA A 46 -4.35 6.35 -1.08
N ASP A 47 -4.72 5.13 -1.48
CA ASP A 47 -4.78 3.96 -0.58
C ASP A 47 -3.42 3.68 0.06
N LEU A 48 -2.35 3.75 -0.74
CA LEU A 48 -0.98 3.58 -0.26
C LEU A 48 -0.60 4.64 0.79
N ALA A 49 -1.01 5.90 0.58
CA ALA A 49 -0.74 6.99 1.51
C ALA A 49 -1.50 6.82 2.83
N VAL A 50 -2.77 6.41 2.77
CA VAL A 50 -3.61 6.12 3.95
C VAL A 50 -3.02 4.95 4.74
N TRP A 51 -2.69 3.85 4.06
CA TRP A 51 -2.06 2.70 4.70
C TRP A 51 -0.75 3.08 5.40
N ARG A 52 0.13 3.84 4.73
CA ARG A 52 1.39 4.30 5.33
C ARG A 52 1.18 5.17 6.57
N ARG A 53 0.15 6.03 6.56
CA ARG A 53 -0.22 6.84 7.73
C ARG A 53 -0.65 5.95 8.90
N ARG A 54 -1.48 4.93 8.65
CA ARG A 54 -1.90 3.96 9.68
C ARG A 54 -0.72 3.17 10.26
N GLN A 55 0.23 2.75 9.41
CA GLN A 55 1.42 2.04 9.86
C GLN A 55 2.26 2.91 10.81
N ARG A 56 2.46 4.21 10.49
CA ARG A 56 3.14 5.15 11.38
C ARG A 56 2.41 5.33 12.71
N GLN A 57 1.09 5.41 12.69
CA GLN A 57 0.30 5.52 13.92
C GLN A 57 0.38 4.24 14.78
N ARG A 58 0.41 3.04 14.18
CA ARG A 58 0.62 1.79 14.92
C ARG A 58 2.00 1.75 15.58
N THR A 59 3.04 2.20 14.89
CA THR A 59 4.39 2.25 15.47
C THR A 59 4.54 3.34 16.53
N SER A 60 3.84 4.47 16.40
CA SER A 60 3.90 5.57 17.37
C SER A 60 2.96 5.38 18.56
N GLY A 61 1.88 4.62 18.42
CA GLY A 61 0.91 4.36 19.50
C GLY A 61 1.27 3.17 20.40
N SER A 62 2.32 2.42 20.09
CA SER A 62 2.76 1.23 20.86
C SER A 62 3.81 1.56 21.93
N ALA A 63 3.88 2.80 22.38
CA ALA A 63 4.84 3.30 23.39
C ALA A 63 4.15 3.81 24.67
N ALA A 64 3.00 3.23 25.04
CA ALA A 64 2.27 3.53 26.28
C ALA A 64 2.07 2.26 27.09
#